data_AF-A0A0K0SVJ7-F1
#
_entry.id   AF-A0A0K0SVJ7-F1
#
_cell.length_a   1.000
_cell.length_b   1.000
_cell.length_c   1.000
_cell.angle_alpha   90.00
_cell.angle_beta   90.00
_cell.angle_gamma   90.00
#
_symmetry.space_group_name_H-M   'P 1'
#
loop_
_entity.id
_entity.type
_entity.pdbx_description
1 polymer ?
#
loop_
_entity_poly.entity_id
_entity_poly.type
_entity_poly.pdbx_seq_one_letter_code
_entity_poly.pdbx_strand_id
1 'polypeptide(L)' 'MSTSNAQSNREPISVATFARNLGLSEVVVYKYCKQGRIFGARKHPLTKKWWIYPPAKLLPKP' A
#
# COMPACT_ATOMS: atom_id res chain seq x y z
N MET A 1 -8.35 31.58 2.14
CA MET A 1 -8.47 30.17 2.55
C MET A 1 -8.38 29.32 1.29
N SER A 2 -7.19 28.81 0.98
CA SER A 2 -6.97 28.03 -0.24
C SER A 2 -7.43 26.60 -0.01
N THR A 3 -8.64 26.26 -0.45
CA THR A 3 -9.10 24.87 -0.54
C THR A 3 -8.40 24.23 -1.73
N SER A 4 -7.20 23.70 -1.52
CA SER A 4 -6.50 22.89 -2.52
C SER A 4 -7.24 21.56 -2.66
N ASN A 5 -8.11 21.56 -3.66
CA ASN A 5 -8.68 20.43 -4.38
C ASN A 5 -7.77 19.19 -4.28
N ALA A 6 -8.14 18.21 -3.45
CA ALA A 6 -7.37 16.99 -3.24
C ALA A 6 -7.47 16.12 -4.51
N GLN A 7 -6.65 16.43 -5.51
CA GLN A 7 -6.53 15.71 -6.77
C GLN A 7 -6.39 14.21 -6.49
N SER A 8 -7.47 13.48 -6.73
CA SER A 8 -7.66 12.07 -6.46
C SER A 8 -7.00 11.18 -7.53
N ASN A 9 -5.79 11.52 -7.95
CA ASN A 9 -5.02 10.66 -8.85
C ASN A 9 -4.09 9.79 -8.01
N ARG A 10 -4.69 8.87 -7.25
CA ARG A 10 -3.96 8.03 -6.31
C ARG A 10 -3.38 6.83 -7.06
N GLU A 11 -2.33 7.10 -7.83
CA GLU A 11 -1.57 6.05 -8.50
C GLU A 11 -1.13 4.98 -7.49
N PRO A 12 -1.09 3.71 -7.90
CA PRO A 12 -0.59 2.64 -7.05
C PRO A 12 0.87 2.91 -6.68
N ILE A 13 1.18 2.76 -5.39
CA ILE A 13 2.55 2.90 -4.90
C ILE A 13 3.20 1.55 -4.70
N SER A 14 4.54 1.55 -4.70
CA SER A 14 5.33 0.35 -4.40
C SER A 14 5.23 -0.04 -2.92
N VAL A 15 5.59 -1.29 -2.62
CA VAL A 15 5.74 -1.77 -1.24
C VAL A 15 6.77 -0.93 -0.47
N ALA A 16 7.90 -0.58 -1.09
CA ALA A 16 8.94 0.24 -0.48
C ALA A 16 8.42 1.63 -0.06
N THR A 17 7.65 2.29 -0.94
CA THR A 17 7.03 3.59 -0.63
C THR A 17 6.03 3.44 0.52
N PHE A 18 5.17 2.42 0.47
CA PHE A 18 4.18 2.18 1.52
C PHE A 18 4.83 1.85 2.87
N ALA A 19 5.92 1.07 2.87
CA ALA A 19 6.69 0.75 4.06
C ALA A 19 7.31 2.00 4.70
N ARG A 20 7.90 2.88 3.88
CA ARG A 20 8.44 4.16 4.32
C ARG A 20 7.38 5.04 4.98
N ASN A 21 6.19 5.11 4.38
CA ASN A 21 5.07 5.91 4.91
C ASN A 21 4.58 5.39 6.27
N LEU A 22 4.72 4.09 6.53
CA LEU A 22 4.34 3.47 7.80
C LEU A 22 5.50 3.38 8.82
N GLY A 23 6.72 3.77 8.45
CA GLY A 23 7.90 3.54 9.28
C GLY A 23 8.23 2.06 9.51
N LEU A 24 7.85 1.18 8.57
CA LEU A 24 8.09 -0.26 8.63
C LEU A 24 9.18 -0.69 7.67
N SER A 25 9.79 -1.85 7.92
CA SER A 25 10.67 -2.48 6.94
C SER A 25 9.86 -3.05 5.77
N GLU A 26 10.43 -2.98 4.57
CA GLU A 26 9.81 -3.54 3.36
C GLU A 26 9.52 -5.05 3.51
N VAL A 27 10.39 -5.79 4.20
CA VAL A 27 10.20 -7.21 4.50
C VAL A 27 8.92 -7.46 5.32
N VAL A 28 8.64 -6.62 6.32
CA VAL A 28 7.42 -6.73 7.14
C VAL A 28 6.18 -6.45 6.29
N VAL A 29 6.21 -5.40 5.48
CA VAL A 29 5.09 -5.06 4.60
C VAL A 29 4.85 -6.16 3.56
N TYR A 30 5.90 -6.76 3.02
CA TYR A 30 5.78 -7.89 2.09
C TYR A 30 5.11 -9.11 2.75
N LYS A 31 5.43 -9.40 4.02
CA LYS A 31 4.73 -10.43 4.81
C LYS A 31 3.26 -10.08 4.98
N TYR A 32 2.92 -8.83 5.28
CA TYR A 32 1.54 -8.39 5.43
C TYR A 32 0.74 -8.47 4.13
N CYS A 33 1.36 -8.15 2.98
CA CYS A 33 0.75 -8.38 1.67
C CYS A 33 0.36 -9.84 1.48
N LYS A 34 1.29 -10.78 1.75
CA LYS A 34 1.03 -12.23 1.64
C LYS A 34 -0.07 -12.71 2.60
N GLN A 35 -0.16 -12.12 3.78
CA GLN A 35 -1.15 -12.45 4.80
C GLN A 35 -2.52 -11.79 4.57
N GLY A 36 -2.66 -10.96 3.52
CA GLY A 36 -3.89 -10.20 3.29
C GLY A 36 -4.15 -9.08 4.30
N ARG A 37 -3.13 -8.65 5.06
CA ARG A 37 -3.23 -7.64 6.12
C ARG A 37 -3.11 -6.20 5.63
N ILE A 38 -3.09 -5.98 4.31
CA ILE A 38 -3.06 -4.65 3.70
C ILE A 38 -4.25 -4.54 2.75
N PHE A 39 -5.20 -3.67 3.10
CA PHE A 39 -6.27 -3.30 2.19
C PHE A 39 -5.67 -2.52 1.00
N GLY A 40 -6.12 -2.83 -0.21
CA GLY A 40 -5.57 -2.24 -1.43
C GLY A 40 -4.30 -2.92 -1.95
N ALA A 41 -3.74 -3.91 -1.26
CA ALA A 41 -2.64 -4.71 -1.80
C ALA A 41 -3.13 -5.62 -2.93
N ARG A 42 -2.43 -5.58 -4.06
CA ARG A 42 -2.67 -6.45 -5.23
C ARG A 42 -1.35 -7.00 -5.73
N LYS A 43 -1.31 -8.30 -5.99
CA LYS A 43 -0.17 -8.94 -6.62
C LYS A 43 -0.35 -8.93 -8.13
N HIS A 44 0.60 -8.36 -8.85
CA HIS A 44 0.60 -8.38 -10.31
C HIS A 44 0.71 -9.84 -10.80
N PRO A 45 -0.17 -10.31 -11.72
CA PRO A 45 -0.23 -11.71 -12.10
C PRO A 45 1.05 -12.20 -12.80
N LEU A 46 1.64 -11.38 -13.67
CA LEU A 46 2.86 -11.72 -14.42
C LEU A 46 4.14 -11.50 -13.59
N THR A 47 4.42 -10.25 -13.20
CA THR A 47 5.68 -9.88 -12.51
C THR A 47 5.76 -10.34 -11.05
N LYS A 48 4.66 -10.81 -10.46
CA LYS A 48 4.53 -11.17 -9.05
C LYS A 48 4.86 -10.04 -8.06
N LYS A 49 5.06 -8.81 -8.54
CA LYS A 49 5.27 -7.61 -7.73
C LYS A 49 3.97 -7.22 -7.02
N TRP A 50 4.12 -6.61 -5.85
CA TRP A 50 2.99 -6.09 -5.09
C TRP A 50 2.84 -4.59 -5.33
N TRP A 51 1.60 -4.18 -5.59
CA TRP A 51 1.19 -2.79 -5.74
C TRP A 51 0.15 -2.46 -4.68
N ILE A 52 0.28 -1.27 -4.10
CA ILE A 52 -0.57 -0.79 -3.03
C ILE A 52 -1.46 0.32 -3.58
N TYR A 53 -2.73 0.01 -3.80
CA TYR A 53 -3.72 0.93 -4.37
C TYR A 53 -4.42 1.69 -3.25
N PRO A 54 -4.38 3.03 -3.24
CA PRO A 54 -5.09 3.80 -2.24
C PRO A 54 -6.62 3.69 -2.37
N PRO A 55 -7.40 3.87 -1.27
CA PRO A 55 -6.99 4.19 0.09
C PRO A 55 -6.48 2.96 0.88
N ALA A 56 -5.17 2.75 0.91
CA ALA A 56 -4.55 1.57 1.47
C ALA A 56 -4.29 1.74 2.97
N LYS A 57 -4.49 0.67 3.73
CA LYS A 57 -4.34 0.67 5.19
C LYS A 57 -3.99 -0.72 5.72
N LEU A 58 -3.34 -0.77 6.88
CA LEU A 58 -3.15 -2.00 7.62
C LEU A 58 -4.49 -2.48 8.19
N LEU A 59 -4.73 -3.78 8.11
CA LEU A 59 -5.85 -4.42 8.77
C LEU A 59 -5.42 -4.86 10.18
N PRO A 60 -6.33 -4.76 11.17
CA PRO A 60 -6.07 -5.30 12.50
C PRO A 60 -5.75 -6.80 12.41
N LYS A 61 -5.03 -7.32 13.41
CA LYS A 61 -4.92 -8.77 13.54
C LYS A 61 -6.34 -9.32 13.77
N PRO A 62 -6.68 -10.50 13.20
CA PRO A 62 -7.90 -11.19 13.58
C PRO A 62 -7.93 -11.47 15.09
#